data_AF-T0M404-F1
#
_entry.id   AF-T0M404-F1
#
_cell.length_a   1.000
_cell.length_b   1.000
_cell.length_c   1.000
_cell.angle_alpha   90.00
_cell.angle_beta   90.00
_cell.angle_gamma   90.00
#
_symmetry.space_group_name_H-M   'P 1'
#
loop_
_entity.id
_entity.type
_entity.pdbx_description
1 polymer ?
#
loop_
_entity_poly.entity_id
_entity_poly.type
_entity_poly.pdbx_seq_one_letter_code
_entity_poly.pdbx_strand_id
1 'polypeptide(L)' 'MADKFTVEEKVQIVIESLTATNIAELCRRHGVSVAQLHRWRSISFKEEAKH' A
#
# COMPACT_ATOMS: atom_id res chain seq x y z
N MET A 1 -1.55 -6.52 17.71
CA MET A 1 -2.55 -5.95 16.78
C MET A 1 -2.31 -6.64 15.45
N ALA A 2 -3.14 -7.62 15.08
CA ALA A 2 -2.98 -8.31 13.81
C ALA A 2 -3.20 -7.29 12.68
N ASP A 3 -2.25 -7.18 11.75
CA ASP A 3 -2.42 -6.39 10.55
C ASP A 3 -3.75 -6.77 9.89
N LYS A 4 -4.65 -5.78 9.78
CA LYS A 4 -6.02 -5.99 9.26
C LYS A 4 -6.06 -6.36 7.77
N PHE A 5 -4.91 -6.28 7.10
CA PHE A 5 -4.73 -6.53 5.67
C PHE A 5 -3.67 -7.61 5.49
N THR A 6 -3.98 -8.62 4.69
CA THR A 6 -3.00 -9.63 4.28
C THR A 6 -1.92 -9.03 3.38
N VAL A 7 -0.83 -9.76 3.19
CA VAL A 7 0.27 -9.33 2.29
C VAL A 7 -0.25 -9.13 0.87
N GLU A 8 -1.13 -10.02 0.39
CA GLU A 8 -1.72 -9.96 -0.94
C GLU A 8 -2.60 -8.72 -1.11
N GLU A 9 -3.45 -8.41 -0.13
CA GLU A 9 -4.27 -7.19 -0.14
C GLU A 9 -3.39 -5.92 -0.15
N LYS A 10 -2.33 -5.90 0.66
CA LYS A 10 -1.38 -4.77 0.67
C LYS A 10 -0.75 -4.56 -0.70
N VAL A 11 -0.33 -5.64 -1.36
CA VAL A 11 0.28 -5.60 -2.70
C VAL A 11 -0.74 -5.13 -3.75
N GLN A 12 -1.97 -5.66 -3.73
CA GLN A 12 -3.04 -5.22 -4.63
C GLN A 12 -3.30 -3.71 -4.52
N ILE A 13 -3.47 -3.20 -3.29
CA ILE A 13 -3.72 -1.79 -3.05
C ILE A 13 -2.51 -0.94 -3.49
N VAL A 14 -1.27 -1.39 -3.24
CA VAL A 14 -0.06 -0.70 -3.69
C VAL A 14 0.01 -0.65 -5.22
N ILE A 15 -0.24 -1.76 -5.92
CA ILE A 15 -0.23 -1.80 -7.39
C ILE A 15 -1.31 -0.88 -7.97
N GLU A 16 -2.53 -0.94 -7.44
CA GLU A 16 -3.63 -0.06 -7.87
C GLU A 16 -3.29 1.41 -7.60
N SER A 17 -2.56 1.71 -6.52
CA SER A 17 -2.08 3.05 -6.22
C SER A 17 -1.03 3.60 -7.18
N LEU A 18 -0.32 2.75 -7.91
CA LEU A 18 0.67 3.19 -8.90
C LEU A 18 0.02 3.77 -10.15
N THR A 19 -1.19 3.30 -10.49
CA THR A 19 -1.96 3.76 -11.66
C THR A 19 -3.12 4.68 -11.29
N ALA A 20 -3.52 4.70 -10.01
CA ALA A 20 -4.59 5.58 -9.54
C ALA A 20 -4.18 7.06 -9.57
N THR A 21 -5.00 7.87 -10.24
CA THR A 21 -4.86 9.34 -10.25
C THR A 21 -5.18 9.96 -8.89
N ASN A 22 -6.02 9.31 -8.08
CA ASN A 22 -6.44 9.80 -6.77
C ASN A 22 -6.24 8.76 -5.65
N ILE A 23 -5.11 8.91 -4.95
CA ILE A 23 -4.72 8.05 -3.83
C ILE A 23 -5.67 8.18 -2.63
N ALA A 24 -6.22 9.38 -2.40
CA ALA A 24 -7.12 9.61 -1.27
C ALA A 24 -8.46 8.89 -1.45
N GLU A 25 -8.99 8.88 -2.67
CA GLU A 25 -10.20 8.13 -3.00
C GLU A 25 -9.96 6.60 -2.93
N LEU A 26 -8.83 6.13 -3.47
CA LEU A 26 -8.41 4.74 -3.36
C LEU A 26 -8.33 4.29 -1.90
N CYS A 27 -7.68 5.09 -1.06
CA CYS A 27 -7.56 4.86 0.36
C CYS A 27 -8.94 4.76 1.05
N ARG A 28 -9.87 5.66 0.71
CA ARG A 28 -11.24 5.62 1.25
C ARG A 28 -12.02 4.38 0.81
N ARG A 29 -11.86 3.93 -0.44
CA ARG A 29 -12.52 2.72 -0.96
C ARG A 29 -12.04 1.45 -0.25
N HIS A 30 -10.75 1.34 -0.02
CA HIS A 30 -10.13 0.17 0.63
C HIS A 30 -10.06 0.28 2.16
N GLY A 31 -10.54 1.38 2.76
CA GLY A 31 -10.48 1.60 4.21
C GLY A 31 -9.06 1.74 4.77
N VAL A 32 -8.12 2.15 3.93
CA VAL A 32 -6.70 2.35 4.25
C VAL A 32 -6.40 3.82 4.43
N SER A 33 -5.39 4.12 5.25
CA SER A 33 -4.86 5.48 5.34
C SER A 33 -3.73 5.69 4.34
N VAL A 34 -3.64 6.90 3.78
CA VAL A 34 -2.58 7.31 2.84
C VAL A 34 -1.19 7.07 3.46
N ALA A 35 -1.00 7.39 4.74
CA ALA A 35 0.25 7.13 5.44
C ALA A 35 0.62 5.64 5.50
N GLN A 36 -0.37 4.75 5.57
CA GLN A 36 -0.19 3.30 5.61
C GLN A 36 0.25 2.78 4.23
N LEU A 37 -0.40 3.27 3.18
CA LEU A 37 -0.03 2.99 1.80
C LEU A 37 1.39 3.46 1.47
N HIS A 38 1.76 4.67 1.89
CA HIS A 38 3.11 5.19 1.72
C HIS A 38 4.17 4.33 2.45
N ARG A 39 3.85 3.84 3.65
CA ARG A 39 4.73 2.90 4.36
C ARG A 39 4.92 1.60 3.59
N TRP A 40 3.84 1.01 3.07
CA TRP A 40 3.93 -0.22 2.27
C TRP A 40 4.78 -0.01 1.03
N ARG A 41 4.56 1.09 0.30
CA ARG A 41 5.38 1.46 -0.87
C ARG A 41 6.86 1.64 -0.51
N SER A 42 7.17 2.24 0.63
CA SER A 42 8.54 2.41 1.10
C SER A 42 9.20 1.11 1.56
N ILE A 43 8.43 0.15 2.09
CA ILE A 43 8.94 -1.16 2.51
C ILE A 43 9.21 -2.03 1.29
N SER A 44 8.28 -2.10 0.33
CA SER A 44 8.46 -2.82 -0.93
C SER A 44 9.71 -2.33 -1.69
N PHE A 45 10.03 -1.04 -1.63
CA PHE A 45 11.25 -0.50 -2.25
C PHE A 45 12.53 -0.73 -1.44
N LYS A 46 12.44 -0.97 -0.13
CA LYS A 46 13.61 -1.20 0.73
C LYS A 46 14.10 -2.64 0.71
N GLU A 47 13.24 -3.62 0.41
CA GLU A 47 13.68 -5.02 0.32
C GLU A 47 14.53 -5.29 -0.92
N GLU A 48 14.36 -4.52 -2.00
CA GLU A 48 15.16 -4.65 -3.23
C GLU A 48 16.57 -4.04 -3.10
N ALA A 49 16.80 -3.15 -2.12
CA ALA A 49 18.11 -2.51 -1.89
C ALA A 49 19.07 -3.33 -1.01
N LYS A 50 18.76 -4.61 -0.75
CA LYS A 50 19.57 -5.52 0.07
C LYS A 50 20.06 -6.78 -0.67
N HIS A 51 19.92 -6.86 -2.00
CA HIS A 51 20.49 -7.95 -2.79
C HIS A 51 21.68 -7.47 -3.62
#